data_AF-A0A926A636-F1
#
_entry.id   AF-A0A926A636-F1
#
_cell.length_a   1.000
_cell.length_b   1.000
_cell.length_c   1.000
_cell.angle_alpha   90.00
_cell.angle_beta   90.00
_cell.angle_gamma   90.00
#
_symmetry.space_group_name_H-M   'P 1'
#
loop_
_entity.id
_entity.type
_entity.pdbx_description
1 polymer ?
#
loop_
_entity_poly.entity_id
_entity_poly.type
_entity_poly.pdbx_seq_one_letter_code
_entity_poly.pdbx_strand_id
1 'polypeptide(L)'
;MTGTSRTAAGGRYQRLMINLHVGGVIAVFTIIASLSFATLIFAGNLAYCVTAGISMALITAVVTGGIVAWRSSYPGTIAIPQDRTAPILAIMAAQIAAVLPATVDPQVRCLTILAAIAATSILTGVLLYALGRFRLGNLSRFIPYPVVGGFLAGSGWLLAVGSIRVMTGKSLRFTELGHLFDGGLVMKWLPGVLLGLVIFLLLRRFKRPILVPGLLVGAVILFYFILIASGSTVAEARTNGWLPAVQSGSNLHLRFWDFSQLREIQWASVPSVWGLVGTVLLTAVISILLNSSGLELVVHQEIDLNRELRAAGVANIAAGFSGGMLGFQSLSLSRLAYELGSRTRWTAGITAALCAGCLFLG
;
A
#
# COMPACT_ATOMS: atom_id res chain seq x y z
N MET A 1 -25.52 -38.70 23.35
CA MET A 1 -24.34 -38.12 22.67
C MET A 1 -24.78 -37.50 21.34
N THR A 2 -25.31 -36.27 21.32
CA THR A 2 -25.72 -35.58 20.07
C THR A 2 -25.88 -34.07 20.34
N GLY A 3 -24.78 -33.36 20.63
CA GLY A 3 -24.85 -31.92 20.97
C GLY A 3 -23.71 -31.03 20.50
N THR A 4 -22.66 -31.55 19.86
CA THR A 4 -21.41 -30.80 19.63
C THR A 4 -21.18 -30.31 18.19
N SER A 5 -22.06 -30.59 17.23
CA SER A 5 -21.82 -30.22 15.81
C SER A 5 -22.35 -28.84 15.39
N ARG A 6 -23.35 -28.27 16.07
CA ARG A 6 -23.97 -26.99 15.67
C ARG A 6 -23.16 -25.74 16.04
N THR A 7 -22.30 -25.80 17.05
CA THR A 7 -21.47 -24.66 17.52
C THR A 7 -20.20 -24.46 16.68
N ALA A 8 -19.63 -25.54 16.12
CA ALA A 8 -18.43 -25.47 15.28
C ALA A 8 -18.67 -24.85 13.89
N ALA A 9 -19.83 -25.16 13.28
CA ALA A 9 -20.21 -24.63 11.97
C ALA A 9 -20.52 -23.12 12.02
N GLY A 10 -21.23 -22.66 13.05
CA GLY A 10 -21.51 -21.24 13.28
C GLY A 10 -20.22 -20.42 13.46
N GLY A 11 -19.26 -20.94 14.21
CA GLY A 11 -17.95 -20.30 14.40
C GLY A 11 -17.11 -20.23 13.12
N ARG A 12 -17.22 -21.22 12.23
CA ARG A 12 -16.49 -21.24 10.94
C ARG A 12 -17.08 -20.24 9.94
N TYR A 13 -18.41 -20.17 9.85
CA TYR A 13 -19.10 -19.18 9.03
C TYR A 13 -18.83 -17.75 9.51
N GLN A 14 -18.90 -17.51 10.82
CA GLN A 14 -18.61 -16.19 11.39
C GLN A 14 -17.17 -15.74 11.14
N ARG A 15 -16.18 -16.65 11.25
CA ARG A 15 -14.78 -16.34 10.90
C ARG A 15 -14.60 -16.05 9.41
N LEU A 16 -15.25 -16.83 8.55
CA LEU A 16 -15.21 -16.60 7.10
C LEU A 16 -15.77 -15.21 6.77
N MET A 17 -16.92 -14.86 7.33
CA MET A 17 -17.53 -13.54 7.18
C MET A 17 -16.59 -12.44 7.66
N ILE A 18 -16.02 -12.54 8.86
CA ILE A 18 -15.05 -11.55 9.37
C ILE A 18 -13.88 -11.38 8.40
N ASN A 19 -13.26 -12.47 7.95
CA ASN A 19 -12.13 -12.40 7.02
C ASN A 19 -12.52 -11.75 5.68
N LEU A 20 -13.73 -12.01 5.18
CA LEU A 20 -14.23 -11.44 3.92
C LEU A 20 -14.47 -9.93 4.05
N HIS A 21 -15.06 -9.49 5.17
CA HIS A 21 -15.28 -8.07 5.44
C HIS A 21 -13.97 -7.31 5.67
N VAL A 22 -13.10 -7.84 6.54
CA VAL A 22 -11.82 -7.21 6.86
C VAL A 22 -10.91 -7.20 5.64
N GLY A 23 -10.84 -8.31 4.89
CA GLY A 23 -10.08 -8.40 3.65
C GLY A 23 -10.60 -7.43 2.60
N GLY A 24 -11.91 -7.24 2.50
CA GLY A 24 -12.53 -6.24 1.62
C GLY A 24 -12.13 -4.82 1.98
N VAL A 25 -12.23 -4.44 3.26
CA VAL A 25 -11.81 -3.10 3.73
C VAL A 25 -10.33 -2.86 3.42
N ILE A 26 -9.47 -3.83 3.75
CA ILE A 26 -8.02 -3.73 3.53
C ILE A 26 -7.71 -3.67 2.03
N ALA A 27 -8.43 -4.41 1.18
CA ALA A 27 -8.26 -4.35 -0.27
C ALA A 27 -8.55 -2.94 -0.81
N VAL A 28 -9.65 -2.32 -0.37
CA VAL A 28 -9.98 -0.93 -0.76
C VAL A 28 -8.86 0.02 -0.35
N PHE A 29 -8.38 -0.05 0.90
CA PHE A 29 -7.23 0.74 1.34
C PHE A 29 -5.98 0.48 0.49
N THR A 30 -5.72 -0.77 0.14
CA THR A 30 -4.53 -1.18 -0.63
C THR A 30 -4.60 -0.67 -2.08
N ILE A 31 -5.77 -0.69 -2.70
CA ILE A 31 -5.99 -0.16 -4.06
C ILE A 31 -5.80 1.36 -4.06
N ILE A 32 -6.41 2.06 -3.10
CA ILE A 32 -6.26 3.52 -2.95
C ILE A 32 -4.81 3.89 -2.68
N ALA A 33 -4.12 3.15 -1.82
CA ALA A 33 -2.70 3.36 -1.54
C ALA A 33 -1.84 3.14 -2.79
N SER A 34 -2.11 2.09 -3.56
CA SER A 34 -1.40 1.78 -4.81
C SER A 34 -1.53 2.92 -5.83
N LEU A 35 -2.74 3.46 -6.00
CA LEU A 35 -2.99 4.63 -6.83
C LEU A 35 -2.25 5.87 -6.32
N SER A 36 -2.25 6.08 -5.01
CA SER A 36 -1.57 7.21 -4.36
C SER A 36 -0.04 7.13 -4.51
N PHE A 37 0.55 5.95 -4.41
CA PHE A 37 1.99 5.77 -4.59
C PHE A 37 2.39 5.90 -6.06
N ALA A 38 1.60 5.36 -6.98
CA ALA A 38 1.85 5.52 -8.41
C ALA A 38 1.81 7.00 -8.84
N THR A 39 0.78 7.73 -8.43
CA THR A 39 0.65 9.18 -8.70
C THR A 39 1.74 10.00 -8.03
N LEU A 40 2.26 9.58 -6.88
CA LEU A 40 3.42 10.18 -6.23
C LEU A 40 4.71 9.95 -7.04
N ILE A 41 4.98 8.70 -7.42
CA ILE A 41 6.23 8.28 -8.08
C ILE A 41 6.31 8.87 -9.49
N PHE A 42 5.20 8.86 -10.22
CA PHE A 42 5.11 9.28 -11.62
C PHE A 42 4.42 10.64 -11.78
N ALA A 43 4.77 11.60 -10.92
CA ALA A 43 4.21 12.95 -10.98
C ALA A 43 4.85 13.83 -12.09
N GLY A 44 4.18 14.92 -12.45
CA GLY A 44 4.73 15.94 -13.36
C GLY A 44 5.02 15.38 -14.75
N ASN A 45 6.26 15.54 -15.22
CA ASN A 45 6.69 15.09 -16.55
C ASN A 45 6.62 13.58 -16.75
N LEU A 46 6.37 12.80 -15.70
CA LEU A 46 6.20 11.35 -15.75
C LEU A 46 4.73 10.92 -15.68
N ALA A 47 3.76 11.84 -15.74
CA ALA A 47 2.33 11.54 -15.61
C ALA A 47 1.82 10.48 -16.61
N TYR A 48 2.47 10.37 -17.77
CA TYR A 48 2.17 9.36 -18.78
C TYR A 48 2.51 7.92 -18.35
N CYS A 49 3.34 7.74 -17.31
CA CYS A 49 3.69 6.45 -16.70
C CYS A 49 2.76 6.04 -15.55
N VAL A 50 1.85 6.90 -15.09
CA VAL A 50 1.05 6.65 -13.88
C VAL A 50 0.27 5.35 -13.97
N THR A 51 -0.37 5.06 -15.12
CA THR A 51 -1.11 3.80 -15.29
C THR A 51 -0.22 2.57 -15.10
N ALA A 52 0.98 2.58 -15.67
CA ALA A 52 1.95 1.49 -15.47
C ALA A 52 2.42 1.40 -14.01
N GLY A 53 2.59 2.55 -13.34
CA GLY A 53 2.86 2.62 -11.91
C GLY A 53 1.76 2.03 -11.03
N ILE A 54 0.48 2.24 -11.38
CA ILE A 54 -0.66 1.66 -10.67
C ILE A 54 -0.62 0.14 -10.80
N SER A 55 -0.43 -0.38 -12.03
CA SER A 55 -0.28 -1.82 -12.27
C SER A 55 0.88 -2.39 -11.48
N MET A 56 2.04 -1.72 -11.48
CA MET A 56 3.22 -2.13 -10.70
C MET A 56 2.93 -2.22 -9.20
N ALA A 57 2.23 -1.23 -8.63
CA ALA A 57 1.86 -1.24 -7.22
C ALA A 57 0.82 -2.34 -6.89
N LEU A 58 -0.18 -2.55 -7.74
CA LEU A 58 -1.17 -3.61 -7.57
C LEU A 58 -0.55 -5.01 -7.71
N ILE A 59 0.37 -5.23 -8.67
CA ILE A 59 1.15 -6.46 -8.79
C ILE A 59 1.90 -6.72 -7.48
N THR A 60 2.57 -5.69 -6.93
CA THR A 60 3.23 -5.81 -5.63
C THR A 60 2.26 -6.17 -4.52
N ALA A 61 1.08 -5.55 -4.45
CA ALA A 61 0.06 -5.87 -3.44
C ALA A 61 -0.36 -7.36 -3.52
N VAL A 62 -0.59 -7.87 -4.73
CA VAL A 62 -0.97 -9.27 -4.96
C VAL A 62 0.16 -10.22 -4.58
N VAL A 63 1.36 -10.01 -5.13
CA VAL A 63 2.51 -10.91 -4.97
C VAL A 63 3.03 -10.88 -3.54
N THR A 64 3.28 -9.69 -2.99
CA THR A 64 3.80 -9.56 -1.62
C THR A 64 2.75 -9.93 -0.59
N GLY A 65 1.49 -9.50 -0.77
CA GLY A 65 0.37 -9.89 0.08
C GLY A 65 0.19 -11.40 0.15
N GLY A 66 0.18 -12.07 -1.01
CA GLY A 66 0.05 -13.53 -1.09
C GLY A 66 1.22 -14.29 -0.45
N ILE A 67 2.47 -13.91 -0.76
CA ILE A 67 3.66 -14.59 -0.23
C ILE A 67 3.80 -14.37 1.27
N VAL A 68 3.60 -13.14 1.76
CA VAL A 68 3.69 -12.83 3.19
C VAL A 68 2.55 -13.48 3.97
N ALA A 69 1.31 -13.52 3.44
CA ALA A 69 0.19 -14.25 4.05
C ALA A 69 0.56 -15.70 4.36
N TRP A 70 1.29 -16.35 3.45
CA TRP A 70 1.68 -17.75 3.60
C TRP A 70 2.98 -17.94 4.42
N ARG A 71 3.93 -17.02 4.35
CA ARG A 71 5.26 -17.19 4.97
C ARG A 71 5.46 -16.49 6.30
N SER A 72 4.67 -15.46 6.62
CA SER A 72 4.76 -14.74 7.88
C SER A 72 4.57 -15.68 9.08
N SER A 73 5.32 -15.41 10.13
CA SER A 73 5.23 -16.02 11.45
C SER A 73 3.89 -15.71 12.12
N TYR A 74 3.35 -14.50 11.88
CA TYR A 74 2.03 -14.11 12.36
C TYR A 74 0.97 -14.27 11.25
N PRO A 75 -0.06 -15.13 11.42
CA PRO A 75 -1.08 -15.38 10.40
C PRO A 75 -1.88 -14.17 9.93
N GLY A 76 -2.05 -13.15 10.77
CA GLY A 76 -2.83 -11.95 10.45
C GLY A 76 -2.04 -10.82 9.79
N THR A 77 -0.78 -11.05 9.42
CA THR A 77 0.08 -10.05 8.80
C THR A 77 -0.42 -9.69 7.41
N ILE A 78 -0.54 -8.39 7.15
CA ILE A 78 -0.88 -7.81 5.85
C ILE A 78 0.39 -7.22 5.24
N ALA A 79 0.65 -7.50 3.96
CA ALA A 79 1.71 -6.86 3.20
C ALA A 79 1.15 -6.10 2.01
N ILE A 80 1.72 -4.93 1.75
CA ILE A 80 1.32 -4.00 0.69
C ILE A 80 2.57 -3.28 0.15
N PRO A 81 2.47 -2.60 -1.01
CA PRO A 81 3.45 -1.59 -1.40
C PRO A 81 3.59 -0.53 -0.31
N GLN A 82 4.78 0.04 -0.16
CA GLN A 82 5.12 0.82 1.03
C GLN A 82 5.22 2.32 0.74
N ASP A 83 4.59 3.10 1.60
CA ASP A 83 4.58 4.57 1.57
C ASP A 83 5.95 5.16 1.87
N ARG A 84 6.73 4.53 2.75
CA ARG A 84 8.05 5.04 3.17
C ARG A 84 9.10 5.02 2.07
N THR A 85 9.00 4.07 1.14
CA THR A 85 9.93 3.98 0.01
C THR A 85 9.45 4.77 -1.20
N ALA A 86 8.14 5.05 -1.31
CA ALA A 86 7.55 5.71 -2.47
C ALA A 86 8.16 7.11 -2.80
N PRO A 87 8.43 8.02 -1.85
CA PRO A 87 9.13 9.27 -2.15
C PRO A 87 10.55 9.07 -2.68
N ILE A 88 11.28 8.08 -2.15
CA ILE A 88 12.63 7.77 -2.62
C ILE A 88 12.57 7.23 -4.05
N LEU A 89 11.58 6.39 -4.35
CA LEU A 89 11.31 5.90 -5.71
C LEU A 89 10.90 7.03 -6.66
N ALA A 90 10.17 8.06 -6.18
CA ALA A 90 9.82 9.24 -6.98
C ALA A 90 11.06 10.06 -7.35
N ILE A 91 11.98 10.28 -6.40
CA ILE A 91 13.26 10.95 -6.65
C ILE A 91 14.09 10.12 -7.63
N MET A 92 14.12 8.80 -7.46
CA MET A 92 14.82 7.88 -8.36
C MET A 92 14.26 7.94 -9.78
N ALA A 93 12.94 7.94 -9.93
CA ALA A 93 12.26 8.08 -11.23
C ALA A 93 12.60 9.40 -11.91
N ALA A 94 12.54 10.51 -11.17
CA ALA A 94 12.90 11.84 -11.67
C ALA A 94 14.37 11.92 -12.08
N GLN A 95 15.28 11.33 -11.30
CA GLN A 95 16.71 11.34 -11.60
C GLN A 95 17.05 10.53 -12.86
N ILE A 96 16.48 9.34 -13.02
CA ILE A 96 16.63 8.55 -14.26
C ILE A 96 16.10 9.33 -15.45
N ALA A 97 14.93 9.96 -15.31
CA ALA A 97 14.33 10.78 -16.36
C ALA A 97 15.22 11.99 -16.75
N ALA A 98 15.96 12.56 -15.80
CA ALA A 98 16.86 13.69 -16.03
C ALA A 98 18.19 13.29 -16.69
N VAL A 99 18.71 12.10 -16.39
CA VAL A 99 19.96 11.58 -16.97
C VAL A 99 19.73 11.09 -18.41
N LEU A 100 18.53 10.59 -18.72
CA LEU A 100 18.21 10.13 -20.06
C LEU A 100 18.09 11.29 -21.05
N PRO A 101 18.72 11.20 -22.24
CA PRO A 101 18.57 12.21 -23.28
C PRO A 101 17.11 12.48 -23.63
N ALA A 102 16.80 13.73 -23.97
CA ALA A 102 15.46 14.12 -24.40
C ALA A 102 14.99 13.38 -25.68
N THR A 103 15.93 12.87 -26.48
CA THR A 103 15.71 12.10 -27.71
C THR A 103 15.23 10.67 -27.47
N VAL A 104 15.35 10.15 -26.24
CA VAL A 104 14.83 8.81 -25.90
C VAL A 104 13.30 8.86 -25.88
N ASP A 105 12.69 7.90 -26.58
CA ASP A 105 11.23 7.73 -26.61
C ASP A 105 10.66 7.71 -25.18
N PRO A 106 9.62 8.51 -24.88
CA PRO A 106 8.91 8.48 -23.60
C PRO A 106 8.56 7.07 -23.10
N GLN A 107 8.19 6.14 -23.98
CA GLN A 107 7.86 4.75 -23.58
C GLN A 107 9.10 4.01 -23.05
N VAL A 108 10.23 4.09 -23.75
CA VAL A 108 11.51 3.50 -23.32
C VAL A 108 12.02 4.14 -22.02
N ARG A 109 11.82 5.46 -21.86
CA ARG A 109 12.12 6.16 -20.59
C ARG A 109 11.29 5.59 -19.44
N CYS A 110 9.99 5.41 -19.66
CA CYS A 110 9.09 4.81 -18.67
C CYS A 110 9.53 3.41 -18.26
N LEU A 111 9.79 2.58 -19.27
CA LEU A 111 10.25 1.20 -19.12
C LEU A 111 11.55 1.13 -18.32
N THR A 112 12.51 2.03 -18.59
CA THR A 112 13.78 2.10 -17.87
C THR A 112 13.58 2.44 -16.38
N ILE A 113 12.67 3.36 -16.07
CA ILE A 113 12.32 3.72 -14.68
C ILE A 113 11.67 2.55 -13.95
N LEU A 114 10.65 1.93 -14.57
CA LEU A 114 9.98 0.75 -14.01
C LEU A 114 10.97 -0.39 -13.77
N ALA A 115 11.90 -0.60 -14.70
CA ALA A 115 12.96 -1.59 -14.58
C ALA A 115 13.89 -1.33 -13.40
N ALA A 116 14.31 -0.08 -13.21
CA ALA A 116 15.15 0.29 -12.07
C ALA A 116 14.42 0.08 -10.73
N ILE A 117 13.13 0.41 -10.65
CA ILE A 117 12.31 0.17 -9.45
C ILE A 117 12.18 -1.33 -9.17
N ALA A 118 11.89 -2.14 -10.20
CA ALA A 118 11.77 -3.59 -10.07
C ALA A 118 13.12 -4.24 -9.68
N ALA A 119 14.23 -3.80 -10.27
CA ALA A 119 15.58 -4.23 -9.88
C ALA A 119 15.89 -3.88 -8.42
N THR A 120 15.50 -2.68 -7.98
CA THR A 120 15.63 -2.27 -6.57
C THR A 120 14.81 -3.17 -5.64
N SER A 121 13.61 -3.60 -6.07
CA SER A 121 12.82 -4.60 -5.34
C SER A 121 13.55 -5.94 -5.25
N ILE A 122 14.12 -6.45 -6.34
CA ILE A 122 14.89 -7.71 -6.32
C ILE A 122 16.08 -7.60 -5.36
N LEU A 123 16.88 -6.54 -5.47
CA LEU A 123 18.04 -6.31 -4.60
C LEU A 123 17.64 -6.21 -3.12
N THR A 124 16.55 -5.51 -2.83
CA THR A 124 15.98 -5.44 -1.48
C THR A 124 15.57 -6.82 -1.01
N GLY A 125 14.92 -7.60 -1.86
CA GLY A 125 14.50 -8.96 -1.54
C GLY A 125 15.67 -9.90 -1.25
N VAL A 126 16.76 -9.82 -2.03
CA VAL A 126 18.01 -10.57 -1.78
C VAL A 126 18.61 -10.18 -0.43
N LEU A 127 18.74 -8.88 -0.15
CA LEU A 127 19.28 -8.39 1.12
C LEU A 127 18.44 -8.89 2.31
N LEU A 128 17.13 -8.70 2.27
CA LEU A 128 16.23 -9.11 3.37
C LEU A 128 16.26 -10.63 3.59
N TYR A 129 16.26 -11.40 2.50
CA TYR A 129 16.37 -12.85 2.60
C TYR A 129 17.70 -13.27 3.22
N ALA A 130 18.82 -12.65 2.81
CA ALA A 130 20.14 -12.89 3.38
C ALA A 130 20.17 -12.56 4.88
N LEU A 131 19.70 -11.37 5.28
CA LEU A 131 19.63 -10.98 6.69
C LEU A 131 18.84 -11.97 7.54
N GLY A 132 17.66 -12.40 7.06
CA GLY A 132 16.86 -13.41 7.75
C GLY A 132 17.52 -14.79 7.77
N ARG A 133 18.26 -15.17 6.72
CA ARG A 133 19.01 -16.44 6.64
C ARG A 133 20.20 -16.50 7.60
N PHE A 134 20.87 -15.37 7.82
CA PHE A 134 21.98 -15.20 8.76
C PHE A 134 21.53 -14.86 10.18
N ARG A 135 20.22 -14.87 10.46
CA ARG A 135 19.61 -14.59 11.77
C ARG A 135 19.88 -13.17 12.29
N LEU A 136 20.10 -12.22 11.38
CA LEU A 136 20.36 -10.82 11.69
C LEU A 136 19.09 -10.03 12.04
N GLY A 137 17.90 -10.64 11.97
CA GLY A 137 16.66 -10.04 12.46
C GLY A 137 16.68 -9.78 13.97
N ASN A 138 17.55 -10.46 14.72
CA ASN A 138 17.75 -10.23 16.15
C ASN A 138 18.32 -8.83 16.45
N LEU A 139 18.91 -8.13 15.46
CA LEU A 139 19.39 -6.76 15.61
C LEU A 139 18.28 -5.78 16.02
N SER A 140 17.04 -6.06 15.66
CA SER A 140 15.86 -5.32 16.11
C SER A 140 15.72 -5.23 17.64
N ARG A 141 16.24 -6.23 18.38
CA ARG A 141 16.14 -6.27 19.84
C ARG A 141 16.98 -5.17 20.50
N PHE A 142 17.91 -4.57 19.76
CA PHE A 142 18.68 -3.41 20.18
C PHE A 142 17.98 -2.08 19.84
N ILE A 143 16.83 -2.09 19.15
CA ILE A 143 16.07 -0.88 18.87
C ILE A 143 15.38 -0.44 20.16
N PRO A 144 15.70 0.75 20.70
CA PRO A 144 15.07 1.23 21.92
C PRO A 144 13.56 1.41 21.71
N TYR A 145 12.75 1.11 22.74
CA TYR A 145 11.31 1.36 22.74
C TYR A 145 10.90 2.78 22.29
N PRO A 146 11.63 3.85 22.67
CA PRO A 146 11.34 5.20 22.16
C PRO A 146 11.41 5.32 20.63
N VAL A 147 12.29 4.57 19.96
CA VAL A 147 12.40 4.58 18.49
C VAL A 147 11.18 3.92 17.85
N VAL A 148 10.71 2.80 18.41
CA VAL A 148 9.46 2.15 17.97
C VAL A 148 8.26 3.07 18.20
N GLY A 149 8.20 3.75 19.35
CA GLY A 149 7.17 4.74 19.66
C GLY A 149 7.16 5.93 18.70
N GLY A 150 8.34 6.52 18.43
CA GLY A 150 8.49 7.61 17.46
C GLY A 150 8.10 7.20 16.04
N PHE A 151 8.43 5.98 15.65
CA PHE A 151 8.02 5.41 14.36
C PHE A 151 6.52 5.16 14.24
N LEU A 152 5.87 4.68 15.31
CA LEU A 152 4.42 4.54 15.39
C LEU A 152 3.73 5.91 15.26
N ALA A 153 4.22 6.91 15.99
CA ALA A 153 3.73 8.29 15.91
C ALA A 153 3.92 8.89 14.51
N GLY A 154 5.12 8.74 13.93
CA GLY A 154 5.43 9.20 12.58
C GLY A 154 4.58 8.54 11.49
N SER A 155 4.33 7.23 11.61
CA SER A 155 3.43 6.52 10.69
C SER A 155 1.99 7.04 10.81
N GLY A 156 1.51 7.33 12.02
CA GLY A 156 0.21 7.99 12.23
C GLY A 156 0.13 9.39 11.61
N TRP A 157 1.19 10.19 11.76
CA TRP A 157 1.28 11.52 11.13
C TRP A 157 1.27 11.46 9.61
N LEU A 158 2.06 10.55 9.01
CA LEU A 158 2.10 10.35 7.56
C LEU A 158 0.75 9.87 7.01
N LEU A 159 0.02 9.03 7.75
CA LEU A 159 -1.36 8.66 7.38
C LEU A 159 -2.29 9.87 7.37
N ALA A 160 -2.21 10.76 8.38
CA ALA A 160 -3.02 11.97 8.43
C ALA A 160 -2.71 12.91 7.25
N VAL A 161 -1.42 13.17 7.00
CA VAL A 161 -0.95 14.00 5.89
C VAL A 161 -1.33 13.40 4.53
N GLY A 162 -1.12 12.09 4.35
CA GLY A 162 -1.48 11.37 3.13
C GLY A 162 -2.98 11.40 2.87
N SER A 163 -3.79 11.21 3.91
CA SER A 163 -5.25 11.28 3.80
C SER A 163 -5.71 12.66 3.33
N ILE A 164 -5.16 13.74 3.89
CA ILE A 164 -5.49 15.11 3.45
C ILE A 164 -5.04 15.34 2.02
N ARG A 165 -3.86 14.85 1.63
CA ARG A 165 -3.40 14.95 0.24
C ARG A 165 -4.32 14.21 -0.72
N VAL A 166 -4.81 13.02 -0.38
CA VAL A 166 -5.77 12.27 -1.21
C VAL A 166 -7.09 13.04 -1.34
N MET A 167 -7.60 13.61 -0.25
CA MET A 167 -8.85 14.38 -0.26
C MET A 167 -8.73 15.70 -1.04
N THR A 168 -7.60 16.40 -0.91
CA THR A 168 -7.44 17.76 -1.46
C THR A 168 -6.73 17.81 -2.80
N GLY A 169 -5.97 16.76 -3.15
CA GLY A 169 -5.03 16.76 -4.27
C GLY A 169 -3.76 17.58 -4.02
N LYS A 170 -3.60 18.24 -2.87
CA LYS A 170 -2.46 19.10 -2.55
C LYS A 170 -1.53 18.47 -1.52
N SER A 171 -0.23 18.68 -1.67
CA SER A 171 0.75 18.28 -0.65
C SER A 171 0.71 19.26 0.52
N LEU A 172 0.52 18.73 1.73
CA LEU A 172 0.63 19.52 2.95
C LEU A 172 2.08 19.90 3.21
N ARG A 173 2.33 21.21 3.26
CA ARG A 173 3.56 21.79 3.82
C ARG A 173 3.15 22.68 4.98
N PHE A 174 4.02 22.82 5.97
CA PHE A 174 3.74 23.66 7.15
C PHE A 174 3.40 25.12 6.78
N THR A 175 3.97 25.62 5.69
CA THR A 175 3.69 26.97 5.15
C THR A 175 2.29 27.08 4.53
N GLU A 176 1.70 25.96 4.10
CA GLU A 176 0.46 25.92 3.33
C GLU A 176 -0.76 25.55 4.21
N LEU A 177 -0.58 25.46 5.54
CA LEU A 177 -1.64 25.06 6.47
C LEU A 177 -2.84 26.01 6.42
N GLY A 178 -2.62 27.31 6.20
CA GLY A 178 -3.68 28.30 6.07
C GLY A 178 -4.63 28.02 4.89
N HIS A 179 -4.10 27.50 3.78
CA HIS A 179 -4.87 27.19 2.59
C HIS A 179 -5.87 26.04 2.80
N LEU A 180 -5.69 25.19 3.82
CA LEU A 180 -6.70 24.16 4.13
C LEU A 180 -8.05 24.76 4.54
N PHE A 181 -8.05 26.01 5.03
CA PHE A 181 -9.25 26.72 5.43
C PHE A 181 -9.90 27.50 4.29
N ASP A 182 -9.34 27.44 3.08
CA ASP A 182 -10.00 27.96 1.87
C ASP A 182 -11.29 27.16 1.60
N GLY A 183 -12.40 27.85 1.33
CA GLY A 183 -13.74 27.23 1.27
C GLY A 183 -13.85 26.02 0.33
N GLY A 184 -13.14 26.07 -0.82
CA GLY A 184 -13.11 24.96 -1.77
C GLY A 184 -12.35 23.72 -1.26
N LEU A 185 -11.33 23.89 -0.40
CA LEU A 185 -10.57 22.79 0.18
C LEU A 185 -11.26 22.22 1.42
N VAL A 186 -11.89 23.07 2.24
CA VAL A 186 -12.71 22.65 3.39
C VAL A 186 -13.78 21.66 2.96
N MET A 187 -14.49 21.94 1.85
CA MET A 187 -15.50 21.03 1.32
C MET A 187 -14.94 19.64 0.95
N LYS A 188 -13.66 19.54 0.60
CA LYS A 188 -13.02 18.27 0.22
C LYS A 188 -12.54 17.44 1.41
N TRP A 189 -11.89 18.05 2.40
CA TRP A 189 -11.32 17.29 3.53
C TRP A 189 -12.26 17.13 4.72
N LEU A 190 -13.18 18.08 4.95
CA LEU A 190 -14.07 18.06 6.11
C LEU A 190 -14.98 16.82 6.15
N PRO A 191 -15.60 16.36 5.04
CA PRO A 191 -16.42 15.15 5.07
C PRO A 191 -15.63 13.90 5.48
N GLY A 192 -14.37 13.79 5.02
CA GLY A 192 -13.50 12.68 5.39
C GLY A 192 -13.10 12.70 6.87
N VAL A 193 -12.83 13.88 7.43
CA VAL A 193 -12.56 14.04 8.87
C VAL A 193 -13.80 13.73 9.71
N LEU A 194 -14.98 14.20 9.30
CA LEU A 194 -16.25 13.88 9.97
C LEU A 194 -16.54 12.38 9.93
N LEU A 195 -16.36 11.72 8.78
CA LEU A 195 -16.51 10.28 8.66
C LEU A 195 -15.53 9.55 9.59
N GLY A 196 -14.27 9.97 9.62
CA GLY A 196 -13.25 9.43 10.53
C GLY A 196 -13.65 9.57 12.00
N LEU A 197 -14.17 10.74 12.39
CA LEU A 197 -14.66 11.01 13.75
C LEU A 197 -15.87 10.13 14.10
N VAL A 198 -16.83 9.98 13.18
CA VAL A 198 -17.99 9.10 13.35
C VAL A 198 -17.55 7.66 13.54
N ILE A 199 -16.64 7.16 12.69
CA ILE A 199 -16.08 5.80 12.82
C ILE A 199 -15.40 5.65 14.18
N PHE A 200 -14.59 6.62 14.60
CA PHE A 200 -13.87 6.58 15.89
C PHE A 200 -14.82 6.54 17.10
N LEU A 201 -15.83 7.41 17.14
CA LEU A 201 -16.81 7.47 18.23
C LEU A 201 -17.67 6.20 18.28
N LEU A 202 -18.09 5.70 17.13
CA LEU A 202 -18.89 4.48 17.06
C LEU A 202 -18.09 3.23 17.44
N LEU A 203 -16.81 3.15 17.07
CA LEU A 203 -15.92 2.07 17.51
C LEU A 203 -15.67 2.07 19.02
N ARG A 204 -15.64 3.25 19.66
CA ARG A 204 -15.59 3.35 21.12
C ARG A 204 -16.85 2.80 21.79
N ARG A 205 -18.02 2.99 21.17
CA ARG A 205 -19.32 2.60 21.75
C ARG A 205 -19.73 1.17 21.40
N PHE A 206 -19.41 0.70 20.19
CA PHE A 206 -19.88 -0.55 19.62
C PHE A 206 -18.71 -1.36 19.04
N LYS A 207 -18.41 -2.50 19.64
CA LYS A 207 -17.38 -3.44 19.16
C LYS A 207 -17.97 -4.46 18.17
N ARG A 208 -18.63 -3.98 17.11
CA ARG A 208 -19.21 -4.82 16.06
C ARG A 208 -18.28 -4.87 14.84
N PRO A 209 -17.88 -6.05 14.35
CA PRO A 209 -16.94 -6.17 13.22
C PRO A 209 -17.49 -5.59 11.91
N ILE A 210 -18.81 -5.47 11.76
CA ILE A 210 -19.46 -4.94 10.55
C ILE A 210 -19.53 -3.41 10.51
N LEU A 211 -19.18 -2.74 11.60
CA LEU A 211 -19.40 -1.30 11.77
C LEU A 211 -18.55 -0.47 10.80
N VAL A 212 -17.25 -0.77 10.71
CA VAL A 212 -16.34 -0.05 9.79
C VAL A 212 -16.69 -0.31 8.33
N PRO A 213 -16.83 -1.57 7.84
CA PRO A 213 -17.26 -1.81 6.47
C PRO A 213 -18.59 -1.17 6.13
N GLY A 214 -19.59 -1.27 7.04
CA GLY A 214 -20.92 -0.70 6.82
C GLY A 214 -20.90 0.82 6.69
N LEU A 215 -20.10 1.51 7.50
CA LEU A 215 -19.92 2.96 7.40
C LEU A 215 -19.19 3.37 6.12
N LEU A 216 -18.17 2.62 5.69
CA LEU A 216 -17.46 2.89 4.45
C LEU A 216 -18.36 2.69 3.22
N VAL A 217 -19.11 1.58 3.15
CA VAL A 217 -20.08 1.33 2.07
C VAL A 217 -21.19 2.37 2.09
N GLY A 218 -21.71 2.70 3.28
CA GLY A 218 -22.71 3.75 3.45
C GLY A 218 -22.21 5.11 2.96
N ALA A 219 -20.95 5.46 3.23
CA ALA A 219 -20.34 6.70 2.75
C ALA A 219 -20.21 6.73 1.22
N VAL A 220 -19.85 5.60 0.58
CA VAL A 220 -19.80 5.50 -0.89
C VAL A 220 -21.20 5.65 -1.50
N ILE A 221 -22.20 4.96 -0.95
CA ILE A 221 -23.59 5.07 -1.42
C ILE A 221 -24.09 6.52 -1.27
N LEU A 222 -23.84 7.13 -0.12
CA LEU A 222 -24.21 8.51 0.16
C LEU A 222 -23.54 9.48 -0.83
N PHE A 223 -22.25 9.28 -1.16
CA PHE A 223 -21.54 10.10 -2.14
C PHE A 223 -22.20 10.04 -3.53
N TYR A 224 -22.47 8.83 -4.05
CA TYR A 224 -23.13 8.68 -5.35
C TYR A 224 -24.57 9.18 -5.34
N PHE A 225 -25.29 9.03 -4.23
CA PHE A 225 -26.63 9.59 -4.07
C PHE A 225 -26.60 11.12 -4.16
N ILE A 226 -25.66 11.78 -3.47
CA ILE A 226 -25.47 13.24 -3.54
C ILE A 226 -25.12 13.67 -4.98
N LEU A 227 -24.25 12.93 -5.66
CA LEU A 227 -23.83 13.22 -7.04
C LEU A 227 -25.01 13.14 -8.04
N ILE A 228 -25.88 12.14 -7.89
CA ILE A 228 -27.11 12.02 -8.69
C ILE A 228 -28.09 13.14 -8.34
N ALA A 229 -28.28 13.43 -7.05
CA ALA A 229 -29.20 14.47 -6.58
C ALA A 229 -28.76 15.89 -6.98
N SER A 230 -27.45 16.14 -7.10
CA SER A 230 -26.90 17.42 -7.59
C SER A 230 -26.92 17.55 -9.11
N GLY A 231 -27.31 16.50 -9.84
CA GLY A 231 -27.29 16.47 -11.30
C GLY A 231 -25.88 16.46 -11.90
N SER A 232 -24.84 16.23 -11.09
CA SER A 232 -23.45 16.26 -11.55
C SER A 232 -23.05 14.93 -12.19
N THR A 233 -22.24 14.98 -13.24
CA THR A 233 -21.75 13.74 -13.88
C THR A 233 -20.51 13.19 -13.17
N VAL A 234 -20.23 11.89 -13.34
CA VAL A 234 -18.99 11.27 -12.86
C VAL A 234 -17.75 11.94 -13.48
N ALA A 235 -17.87 12.40 -14.74
CA ALA A 235 -16.81 13.12 -15.42
C ALA A 235 -16.52 14.46 -14.74
N GLU A 236 -17.55 15.24 -14.40
CA GLU A 236 -17.42 16.50 -13.65
C GLU A 236 -16.87 16.27 -12.24
N ALA A 237 -17.26 15.19 -11.56
CA ALA A 237 -16.70 14.86 -10.26
C ALA A 237 -15.19 14.56 -10.35
N ARG A 238 -14.72 13.94 -11.44
CA ARG A 238 -13.28 13.76 -11.71
C ARG A 238 -12.58 15.07 -12.01
N THR A 239 -13.12 15.92 -12.89
CA THR A 239 -12.48 17.19 -13.24
C THR A 239 -12.38 18.13 -12.05
N ASN A 240 -13.40 18.13 -11.18
CA ASN A 240 -13.41 18.91 -9.93
C ASN A 240 -12.55 18.27 -8.81
N GLY A 241 -11.95 17.10 -9.06
CA GLY A 241 -11.07 16.41 -8.13
C GLY A 241 -11.77 15.84 -6.89
N TRP A 242 -13.05 15.44 -7.03
CA TRP A 242 -13.78 14.63 -6.05
C TRP A 242 -13.52 13.13 -6.22
N LEU A 243 -13.22 12.73 -7.46
CA LEU A 243 -12.79 11.38 -7.81
C LEU A 243 -11.39 11.42 -8.39
N PRO A 244 -10.54 10.39 -8.17
CA PRO A 244 -9.23 10.33 -8.79
C PRO A 244 -9.32 10.40 -10.32
N ALA A 245 -8.43 11.18 -10.92
CA ALA A 245 -8.31 11.25 -12.38
C ALA A 245 -7.71 9.95 -12.91
N VAL A 246 -8.56 9.02 -13.31
CA VAL A 246 -8.17 7.85 -14.11
C VAL A 246 -8.34 8.24 -15.58
N GLN A 247 -7.28 8.15 -16.38
CA GLN A 247 -7.36 8.39 -17.81
C GLN A 247 -8.36 7.42 -18.44
N SER A 248 -9.48 7.95 -18.93
CA SER A 248 -10.50 7.16 -19.62
C SER A 248 -9.88 6.50 -20.85
N GLY A 249 -9.84 5.16 -20.88
CA GLY A 249 -9.35 4.38 -22.02
C GLY A 249 -8.02 3.66 -21.83
N SER A 250 -7.25 3.93 -20.76
CA SER A 250 -6.12 3.08 -20.42
C SER A 250 -6.64 1.86 -19.67
N ASN A 251 -6.96 0.78 -20.41
CA ASN A 251 -7.19 -0.51 -19.78
C ASN A 251 -5.99 -0.80 -18.86
N LEU A 252 -6.29 -1.12 -17.59
CA LEU A 252 -5.33 -1.51 -16.56
C LEU A 252 -4.79 -2.91 -16.87
N HIS A 253 -4.39 -3.15 -18.13
CA HIS A 253 -3.88 -4.44 -18.56
C HIS A 253 -2.62 -4.75 -17.76
N LEU A 254 -2.58 -5.98 -17.26
CA LEU A 254 -1.39 -6.59 -16.70
C LEU A 254 -0.23 -6.52 -17.69
N ARG A 255 0.61 -5.50 -17.53
CA ARG A 255 1.94 -5.49 -18.15
C ARG A 255 2.89 -6.27 -17.24
N PHE A 256 2.80 -7.59 -17.35
CA PHE A 256 3.95 -8.42 -16.99
C PHE A 256 5.12 -8.05 -17.91
N TRP A 257 6.34 -8.30 -17.43
CA TRP A 257 7.54 -8.10 -18.23
C TRP A 257 7.41 -8.71 -19.62
N ASP A 258 7.46 -7.88 -20.64
CA ASP A 258 7.79 -8.35 -21.96
C ASP A 258 9.31 -8.49 -22.03
N PHE A 259 9.79 -9.74 -21.96
CA PHE A 259 11.22 -10.04 -22.00
C PHE A 259 11.89 -9.54 -23.29
N SER A 260 11.12 -9.29 -24.36
CA SER A 260 11.65 -8.70 -25.60
C SER A 260 12.08 -7.24 -25.41
N GLN A 261 11.38 -6.49 -24.56
CA GLN A 261 11.63 -5.07 -24.28
C GLN A 261 12.82 -4.85 -23.33
N LEU A 262 13.34 -5.91 -22.71
CA LEU A 262 14.52 -5.81 -21.81
C LEU A 262 15.77 -5.25 -22.52
N ARG A 263 15.85 -5.41 -23.85
CA ARG A 263 16.94 -4.88 -24.68
C ARG A 263 16.84 -3.37 -24.91
N GLU A 264 15.64 -2.80 -24.79
CA GLU A 264 15.39 -1.37 -24.99
C GLU A 264 15.74 -0.55 -23.74
N ILE A 265 15.80 -1.22 -22.57
CA ILE A 265 16.13 -0.59 -21.29
C ILE A 265 17.53 0.04 -21.34
N GLN A 266 17.57 1.32 -20.97
CA GLN A 266 18.81 2.09 -20.92
C GLN A 266 19.57 1.81 -19.60
N TRP A 267 20.10 0.59 -19.46
CA TRP A 267 20.81 0.14 -18.24
C TRP A 267 21.99 1.03 -17.84
N ALA A 268 22.60 1.75 -18.79
CA ALA A 268 23.66 2.72 -18.52
C ALA A 268 23.22 3.87 -17.60
N SER A 269 21.92 4.16 -17.51
CA SER A 269 21.38 5.19 -16.61
C SER A 269 21.20 4.70 -15.16
N VAL A 270 21.13 3.38 -14.94
CA VAL A 270 20.83 2.77 -13.63
C VAL A 270 21.92 3.01 -12.57
N PRO A 271 23.23 3.02 -12.88
CA PRO A 271 24.27 3.39 -11.92
C PRO A 271 24.10 4.78 -11.32
N SER A 272 23.44 5.72 -12.01
CA SER A 272 23.24 7.08 -11.50
C SER A 272 22.40 7.13 -10.21
N VAL A 273 21.59 6.10 -9.95
CA VAL A 273 20.68 6.03 -8.80
C VAL A 273 21.13 5.07 -7.70
N TRP A 274 22.36 4.57 -7.73
CA TRP A 274 22.86 3.58 -6.75
C TRP A 274 22.80 4.08 -5.29
N GLY A 275 23.04 5.38 -5.05
CA GLY A 275 22.87 5.97 -3.72
C GLY A 275 21.42 5.93 -3.22
N LEU A 276 20.44 6.10 -4.12
CA LEU A 276 19.02 5.98 -3.79
C LEU A 276 18.64 4.51 -3.56
N VAL A 277 19.17 3.58 -4.35
CA VAL A 277 19.00 2.14 -4.14
C VAL A 277 19.46 1.75 -2.74
N GLY A 278 20.68 2.15 -2.33
CA GLY A 278 21.17 1.92 -0.96
C GLY A 278 20.25 2.51 0.11
N THR A 279 19.72 3.70 -0.12
CA THR A 279 18.75 4.35 0.78
C THR A 279 17.45 3.55 0.90
N VAL A 280 16.91 3.03 -0.21
CA VAL A 280 15.72 2.18 -0.22
C VAL A 280 15.98 0.88 0.54
N LEU A 281 17.11 0.23 0.31
CA LEU A 281 17.50 -1.03 0.97
C LEU A 281 17.55 -0.85 2.49
N LEU A 282 18.26 0.18 2.97
CA LEU A 282 18.34 0.49 4.41
C LEU A 282 16.97 0.82 5.00
N THR A 283 16.19 1.64 4.29
CA THR A 283 14.83 2.02 4.71
C THR A 283 13.92 0.80 4.82
N ALA A 284 14.02 -0.15 3.90
CA ALA A 284 13.24 -1.39 3.91
C ALA A 284 13.63 -2.29 5.10
N VAL A 285 14.92 -2.47 5.36
CA VAL A 285 15.42 -3.25 6.51
C VAL A 285 14.88 -2.67 7.82
N ILE A 286 15.10 -1.38 8.05
CA ILE A 286 14.64 -0.71 9.27
C ILE A 286 13.12 -0.79 9.38
N SER A 287 12.40 -0.55 8.28
CA SER A 287 10.94 -0.56 8.25
C SER A 287 10.34 -1.91 8.60
N ILE A 288 10.90 -3.01 8.10
CA ILE A 288 10.39 -4.35 8.39
C ILE A 288 10.63 -4.72 9.85
N LEU A 289 11.81 -4.40 10.38
CA LEU A 289 12.13 -4.65 11.78
C LEU A 289 11.20 -3.85 12.69
N LEU A 290 11.03 -2.55 12.44
CA LEU A 290 10.13 -1.69 13.21
C LEU A 290 8.65 -2.08 13.06
N ASN A 291 8.21 -2.45 11.85
CA ASN A 291 6.83 -2.90 11.63
C ASN A 291 6.56 -4.21 12.38
N SER A 292 7.52 -5.14 12.39
CA SER A 292 7.36 -6.44 13.04
C SER A 292 7.44 -6.31 14.56
N SER A 293 8.43 -5.57 15.10
CA SER A 293 8.50 -5.29 16.55
C SER A 293 7.29 -4.48 17.03
N GLY A 294 6.82 -3.52 16.23
CA GLY A 294 5.59 -2.79 16.53
C GLY A 294 4.35 -3.70 16.52
N LEU A 295 4.30 -4.70 15.63
CA LEU A 295 3.19 -5.65 15.58
C LEU A 295 3.21 -6.56 16.80
N GLU A 296 4.38 -7.05 17.22
CA GLU A 296 4.58 -7.84 18.43
C GLU A 296 4.03 -7.12 19.69
N LEU A 297 4.27 -5.81 19.81
CA LEU A 297 3.71 -5.00 20.89
C LEU A 297 2.19 -4.88 20.83
N VAL A 298 1.62 -4.80 19.63
CA VAL A 298 0.17 -4.69 19.42
C VAL A 298 -0.54 -6.01 19.69
N VAL A 299 0.03 -7.13 19.24
CA VAL A 299 -0.62 -8.45 19.36
C VAL A 299 -0.27 -9.16 20.67
N HIS A 300 0.71 -8.64 21.42
CA HIS A 300 1.28 -9.25 22.63
C HIS A 300 1.75 -10.70 22.40
N GLN A 301 2.41 -10.93 21.27
CA GLN A 301 2.94 -12.23 20.87
C GLN A 301 4.28 -12.05 20.19
N GLU A 302 5.22 -12.95 20.49
CA GLU A 302 6.54 -12.96 19.85
C GLU A 302 6.42 -13.19 18.34
N ILE A 303 7.11 -12.36 17.56
CA ILE A 303 7.17 -12.46 16.10
C ILE A 303 8.57 -12.92 15.70
N ASP A 304 8.66 -13.99 14.90
CA ASP A 304 9.95 -14.45 14.37
C ASP A 304 10.41 -13.52 13.24
N LEU A 305 11.23 -12.54 13.62
CA LEU A 305 11.76 -11.52 12.72
C LEU A 305 12.62 -12.09 11.60
N ASN A 306 13.31 -13.20 11.83
CA ASN A 306 14.12 -13.86 10.79
C ASN A 306 13.20 -14.52 9.75
N ARG A 307 12.04 -15.00 10.17
CA ARG A 307 10.99 -15.47 9.27
C ARG A 307 10.29 -14.32 8.55
N GLU A 308 10.04 -13.19 9.21
CA GLU A 308 9.49 -12.00 8.54
C GLU A 308 10.44 -11.43 7.47
N LEU A 309 11.74 -11.35 7.77
CA LEU A 309 12.76 -10.91 6.81
C LEU A 309 12.84 -11.86 5.60
N ARG A 310 12.83 -13.18 5.82
CA ARG A 310 12.81 -14.16 4.71
C ARG A 310 11.52 -14.10 3.90
N ALA A 311 10.37 -13.91 4.55
CA ALA A 311 9.08 -13.79 3.88
C ALA A 311 9.05 -12.53 2.99
N ALA A 312 9.44 -11.37 3.53
CA ALA A 312 9.56 -10.13 2.78
C ALA A 312 10.63 -10.25 1.68
N GLY A 313 11.74 -10.94 1.94
CA GLY A 313 12.80 -11.17 0.98
C GLY A 313 12.30 -11.90 -0.27
N VAL A 314 11.65 -13.05 -0.09
CA VAL A 314 11.08 -13.80 -1.22
C VAL A 314 9.94 -13.02 -1.89
N ALA A 315 9.12 -12.32 -1.11
CA ALA A 315 8.05 -11.49 -1.63
C ALA A 315 8.57 -10.40 -2.59
N ASN A 316 9.64 -9.69 -2.23
CA ASN A 316 10.20 -8.61 -3.05
C ASN A 316 10.97 -9.13 -4.28
N ILE A 317 11.64 -10.29 -4.18
CA ILE A 317 12.24 -10.96 -5.35
C ILE A 317 11.14 -11.31 -6.35
N ALA A 318 10.09 -12.00 -5.90
CA ALA A 318 8.98 -12.39 -6.76
C ALA A 318 8.24 -11.18 -7.34
N ALA A 319 8.01 -10.14 -6.53
CA ALA A 319 7.37 -8.92 -6.99
C ALA A 319 8.19 -8.23 -8.09
N GLY A 320 9.49 -8.05 -7.90
CA GLY A 320 10.36 -7.43 -8.92
C GLY A 320 10.39 -8.20 -10.23
N PHE A 321 10.49 -9.54 -10.18
CA PHE A 321 10.37 -10.39 -11.38
C PHE A 321 8.99 -10.37 -12.03
N SER A 322 7.95 -9.98 -11.30
CA SER A 322 6.60 -9.82 -11.83
C SER A 322 6.32 -8.42 -12.38
N GLY A 323 7.30 -7.50 -12.30
CA GLY A 323 7.13 -6.09 -12.70
C GLY A 323 6.58 -5.21 -11.59
N GLY A 324 6.61 -5.68 -10.34
CA GLY A 324 6.19 -4.98 -9.15
C GLY A 324 7.30 -4.09 -8.54
N MET A 325 6.88 -3.14 -7.72
CA MET A 325 7.72 -2.35 -6.82
C MET A 325 7.94 -3.06 -5.46
N LEU A 326 8.59 -2.34 -4.55
CA LEU A 326 8.85 -2.82 -3.19
C LEU A 326 7.59 -2.91 -2.35
N GLY A 327 7.44 -4.01 -1.63
CA GLY A 327 6.34 -4.23 -0.69
C GLY A 327 6.74 -5.15 0.45
N PHE A 328 6.22 -4.89 1.64
CA PHE A 328 6.51 -5.70 2.83
C PHE A 328 5.38 -5.55 3.86
N GLN A 329 5.54 -6.12 5.05
CA GLN A 329 4.56 -6.11 6.13
C GLN A 329 4.15 -4.67 6.48
N SER A 330 2.85 -4.41 6.55
CA SER A 330 2.29 -3.14 7.03
C SER A 330 1.77 -3.30 8.44
N LEU A 331 2.40 -2.60 9.39
CA LEU A 331 1.97 -2.58 10.77
C LEU A 331 0.55 -2.02 10.90
N SER A 332 0.25 -0.91 10.23
CA SER A 332 -1.03 -0.23 10.30
C SER A 332 -2.19 -1.13 9.85
N LEU A 333 -2.04 -1.81 8.70
CA LEU A 333 -3.10 -2.70 8.19
C LEU A 333 -3.19 -4.01 8.97
N SER A 334 -2.06 -4.55 9.44
CA SER A 334 -2.05 -5.75 10.30
C SER A 334 -2.73 -5.47 11.64
N ARG A 335 -2.49 -4.28 12.22
CA ARG A 335 -3.18 -3.81 13.43
C ARG A 335 -4.67 -3.61 13.18
N LEU A 336 -5.05 -2.96 12.08
CA LEU A 336 -6.46 -2.79 11.72
C LEU A 336 -7.15 -4.15 11.58
N ALA A 337 -6.52 -5.11 10.91
CA ALA A 337 -7.04 -6.47 10.80
C ALA A 337 -7.23 -7.11 12.18
N TYR A 338 -6.25 -6.97 13.07
CA TYR A 338 -6.31 -7.48 14.44
C TYR A 338 -7.44 -6.85 15.26
N GLU A 339 -7.59 -5.52 15.22
CA GLU A 339 -8.64 -4.78 15.94
C GLU A 339 -10.05 -5.11 15.42
N LEU A 340 -10.19 -5.40 14.12
CA LEU A 340 -11.43 -5.88 13.52
C LEU A 340 -11.71 -7.38 13.76
N GLY A 341 -10.85 -8.06 14.52
CA GLY A 341 -11.04 -9.46 14.93
C GLY A 341 -10.55 -10.50 13.93
N SER A 342 -9.86 -10.09 12.87
CA SER A 342 -9.21 -11.01 11.93
C SER A 342 -7.82 -11.39 12.43
N ARG A 343 -7.58 -12.70 12.59
CA ARG A 343 -6.28 -13.27 13.01
C ARG A 343 -5.80 -14.39 12.09
N THR A 344 -6.25 -14.39 10.83
CA THR A 344 -6.03 -15.52 9.91
C THR A 344 -5.42 -15.06 8.59
N ARG A 345 -4.74 -16.01 7.93
CA ARG A 345 -4.09 -15.79 6.61
C ARG A 345 -5.08 -15.52 5.49
N TRP A 346 -6.35 -15.92 5.68
CA TRP A 346 -7.41 -15.73 4.70
C TRP A 346 -7.67 -14.26 4.41
N THR A 347 -7.53 -13.39 5.40
CA THR A 347 -7.74 -11.94 5.22
C THR A 347 -6.74 -11.35 4.25
N ALA A 348 -5.46 -11.69 4.39
CA ALA A 348 -4.41 -11.29 3.45
C ALA A 348 -4.63 -11.92 2.06
N GLY A 349 -5.03 -13.19 2.00
CA GLY A 349 -5.38 -13.86 0.74
C GLY A 349 -6.56 -13.23 0.00
N ILE A 350 -7.63 -12.89 0.71
CA ILE A 350 -8.82 -12.19 0.16
C ILE A 350 -8.42 -10.80 -0.31
N THR A 351 -7.60 -10.09 0.47
CA THR A 351 -7.06 -8.78 0.07
C THR A 351 -6.32 -8.88 -1.25
N ALA A 352 -5.40 -9.84 -1.38
CA ALA A 352 -4.65 -10.09 -2.61
C ALA A 352 -5.57 -10.48 -3.78
N ALA A 353 -6.57 -11.34 -3.55
CA ALA A 353 -7.52 -11.74 -4.58
C ALA A 353 -8.36 -10.57 -5.12
N LEU A 354 -8.81 -9.66 -4.25
CA LEU A 354 -9.55 -8.46 -4.65
C LEU A 354 -8.65 -7.46 -5.39
N CYS A 355 -7.39 -7.28 -4.96
CA CYS A 355 -6.42 -6.47 -5.70
C CYS A 355 -6.13 -7.06 -7.09
N ALA A 356 -6.04 -8.39 -7.19
CA ALA A 356 -5.91 -9.07 -8.47
C ALA A 356 -7.16 -8.85 -9.34
N GLY A 357 -8.36 -8.97 -8.76
CA GLY A 357 -9.61 -8.69 -9.47
C GLY A 357 -9.65 -7.28 -10.06
N CYS A 358 -9.23 -6.26 -9.29
CA CYS A 358 -9.10 -4.89 -9.79
C CYS A 358 -8.11 -4.80 -10.97
N LEU A 359 -6.98 -5.49 -10.85
CA LEU A 359 -5.93 -5.52 -11.88
C LEU A 359 -6.36 -6.24 -13.17
N PHE A 360 -7.22 -7.26 -13.10
CA PHE A 360 -7.71 -8.00 -14.27
C PHE A 360 -8.94 -7.35 -14.93
N LEU A 361 -9.80 -6.70 -14.15
CA LEU A 361 -11.08 -6.16 -14.63
C LEU A 361 -10.97 -4.70 -15.13
N GLY A 362 -9.91 -3.98 -14.74
CA GLY A 362 -9.68 -2.59 -15.13
C GLY A 362 -10.26 -1.60 -14.14
#